data_AF-A0A2H9MT01-F1
#
_entry.id   AF-A0A2H9MT01-F1
#
_cell.length_a   1.000
_cell.length_b   1.000
_cell.length_c   1.000
_cell.angle_alpha   90.00
_cell.angle_beta   90.00
_cell.angle_gamma   90.00
#
_symmetry.space_group_name_H-M   'P 1'
#
loop_
_entity.id
_entity.type
_entity.pdbx_description
1 polymer ?
#
loop_
_entity_poly.entity_id
_entity_poly.type
_entity_poly.pdbx_seq_one_letter_code
_entity_poly.pdbx_strand_id
1 'polypeptide(L)'
;MNEEQTPSISSAPVNILFSPISAAKKDVWEIDLIQILNLLIKILERNGKKDLKVAGMAALSSSLIYRMKVESIFALQKAAMEKKPLRQRTDVDVELIDIPYRHESTYPVSLDDLLGLLQNLIGTIANPQSRRGRQVEIEPIEPPDFQEYFISLESIIGKYEDLIIRKITKDGFGLLQNIIVDLDEIDSIRCFFATLFLARDHKVDLEQVDDDIKIILIKEKLTN
;
A
#
# COMPACT_ATOMS: atom_id res chain seq x y z
N MET A 1 17.19 43.00 44.72
CA MET A 1 18.16 42.04 44.18
C MET A 1 17.41 40.73 44.01
N ASN A 2 16.94 40.45 42.79
CA ASN A 2 16.20 39.22 42.51
C ASN A 2 17.23 38.14 42.20
N GLU A 3 17.43 37.21 43.12
CA GLU A 3 18.13 35.96 42.83
C GLU A 3 17.36 35.24 41.72
N GLU A 4 17.95 35.19 40.53
CA GLU A 4 17.48 34.35 39.44
C GLU A 4 17.55 32.89 39.90
N GLN A 5 16.41 32.35 40.32
CA GLN A 5 16.26 30.95 40.70
C GLN A 5 16.75 30.09 39.52
N THR A 6 17.91 29.44 39.68
CA THR A 6 18.44 28.55 38.66
C THR A 6 17.45 27.42 38.46
N PRO A 7 16.92 27.20 37.24
CA PRO A 7 15.98 26.12 36.99
C PRO A 7 16.70 24.80 37.26
N SER A 8 16.28 24.11 38.32
CA SER A 8 16.80 22.80 38.67
C SER A 8 16.25 21.75 37.70
N ILE A 9 16.97 20.64 37.52
CA ILE A 9 16.58 19.52 36.65
C ILE A 9 15.18 18.98 37.03
N SER A 10 14.78 19.13 38.29
CA SER A 10 13.48 18.71 38.82
C SER A 10 12.34 19.73 38.63
N SER A 11 12.62 20.91 38.07
CA SER A 11 11.61 21.93 37.80
C SER A 11 10.83 21.63 36.51
N ALA A 12 9.54 22.01 36.49
CA ALA A 12 8.79 22.07 35.23
C ALA A 12 9.41 23.17 34.33
N PRO A 13 9.56 22.96 33.02
CA PRO A 13 9.00 21.87 32.21
C PRO A 13 9.91 20.64 32.03
N VAL A 14 11.14 20.66 32.54
CA VAL A 14 12.17 19.63 32.30
C VAL A 14 11.84 18.29 32.96
N ASN A 15 11.13 18.31 34.10
CA ASN A 15 10.72 17.10 34.83
C ASN A 15 9.94 16.08 33.96
N ILE A 16 9.27 16.53 32.89
CA ILE A 16 8.55 15.66 31.95
C ILE A 16 9.51 14.64 31.30
N LEU A 17 10.78 15.00 31.08
CA LEU A 17 11.80 14.10 30.52
C LEU A 17 12.24 12.99 31.49
N PHE A 18 11.87 13.05 32.76
CA PHE A 18 12.24 12.03 33.76
C PHE A 18 11.04 11.23 34.24
N SER A 19 9.83 11.60 33.83
CA SER A 19 8.58 10.97 34.26
C SER A 19 7.70 10.60 33.05
N PRO A 20 7.99 9.48 32.36
CA PRO A 20 7.23 9.06 31.16
C PRO A 20 5.75 8.81 31.44
N ILE A 21 5.40 8.35 32.64
CA ILE A 21 4.01 8.09 33.06
C ILE A 21 3.23 9.40 33.23
N SER A 22 3.89 10.47 33.67
CA SER A 22 3.28 11.80 33.77
C SER A 22 3.04 12.42 32.40
N ALA A 23 3.91 12.12 31.42
CA ALA A 23 3.72 12.53 30.02
C ALA A 23 2.50 11.86 29.38
N ALA A 24 2.14 10.63 29.78
CA ALA A 24 0.94 9.94 29.28
C ALA A 24 -0.37 10.49 29.84
N LYS A 25 -0.36 11.13 31.02
CA LYS A 25 -1.55 11.74 31.64
C LYS A 25 -1.86 13.14 31.11
N LYS A 26 -0.86 13.79 30.51
CA LYS A 26 -1.00 15.11 29.87
C LYS A 26 -1.16 14.93 28.37
N ASP A 27 -1.87 15.84 27.69
CA ASP A 27 -1.97 15.81 26.24
C ASP A 27 -0.57 15.89 25.61
N VAL A 28 -0.19 14.82 24.91
CA VAL A 28 1.15 14.64 24.33
C VAL A 28 1.50 15.76 23.34
N TRP A 29 0.49 16.36 22.72
CA TRP A 29 0.61 17.46 21.76
C TRP A 29 1.04 18.78 22.39
N GLU A 30 0.73 19.02 23.66
CA GLU A 30 1.13 20.24 24.37
C GLU A 30 2.62 20.26 24.74
N ILE A 31 3.31 19.14 24.58
CA ILE A 31 4.71 18.99 24.97
C ILE A 31 5.61 19.46 23.83
N ASP A 32 6.20 20.65 23.99
CA ASP A 32 7.29 21.13 23.13
C ASP A 32 8.63 20.52 23.56
N LEU A 33 8.91 19.36 23.00
CA LEU A 33 10.10 18.57 23.31
C LEU A 33 11.40 19.27 22.91
N ILE A 34 11.38 20.08 21.83
CA ILE A 34 12.57 20.79 21.33
C ILE A 34 12.98 21.86 22.34
N GLN A 35 12.02 22.67 22.80
CA GLN A 35 12.28 23.69 23.81
C GLN A 35 12.76 23.07 25.12
N ILE A 36 12.14 21.97 25.54
CA ILE A 36 12.50 21.28 26.79
C ILE A 36 13.90 20.66 26.70
N LEU A 37 14.28 20.02 25.58
CA LEU A 37 15.64 19.50 25.38
C LEU A 37 16.69 20.62 25.35
N ASN A 38 16.41 21.72 24.65
CA ASN A 38 17.30 22.88 24.62
C ASN A 38 17.51 23.48 26.02
N LEU A 39 16.46 23.50 26.84
CA LEU A 39 16.54 23.98 28.21
C LEU A 39 17.34 23.01 29.09
N LEU A 40 17.18 21.70 28.91
CA LEU A 40 18.00 20.68 29.57
C LEU A 40 19.49 20.83 29.22
N ILE A 41 19.82 21.04 27.94
CA ILE A 41 21.21 21.26 27.49
C ILE A 41 21.80 22.49 28.18
N LYS A 42 21.07 23.61 28.20
CA LYS A 42 21.51 24.84 28.90
C LYS A 42 21.74 24.63 30.40
N ILE A 43 20.91 23.83 31.06
CA ILE A 43 21.09 23.48 32.48
C ILE A 43 22.35 22.62 32.68
N LEU A 44 22.55 21.60 31.84
CA LEU A 44 23.72 20.72 31.92
C LEU A 44 25.04 21.46 31.63
N GLU A 45 25.03 22.40 30.68
CA GLU A 45 26.19 23.24 30.38
C GLU A 45 26.54 24.18 31.55
N ARG A 46 25.53 24.81 32.17
CA ARG A 46 25.73 25.69 33.35
C ARG A 46 26.23 24.94 34.58
N ASN A 47 25.76 23.71 34.79
CA ASN A 47 26.16 22.89 35.94
C ASN A 47 27.57 22.26 35.78
N GLY A 48 28.21 22.41 34.62
CA GLY A 48 29.58 21.92 34.35
C GLY A 48 29.73 20.39 34.37
N LYS A 49 28.64 19.64 34.59
CA LYS A 49 28.61 18.18 34.66
C LYS A 49 27.68 17.63 33.60
N LYS A 50 28.27 16.97 32.59
CA LYS A 50 27.54 16.24 31.56
C LYS A 50 27.19 14.84 32.07
N ASP A 51 26.17 14.76 32.91
CA ASP A 51 25.71 13.47 33.44
C ASP A 51 25.06 12.65 32.31
N LEU A 52 25.82 11.70 31.75
CA LEU A 52 25.34 10.81 30.68
C LEU A 52 24.07 10.05 31.07
N LYS A 53 23.89 9.74 32.36
CA LYS A 53 22.67 9.08 32.87
C LYS A 53 21.43 9.95 32.64
N VAL A 54 21.55 11.26 32.88
CA VAL A 54 20.46 12.24 32.70
C VAL A 54 20.14 12.36 31.21
N ALA A 55 21.17 12.42 30.35
CA ALA A 55 20.98 12.43 28.91
C ALA A 55 20.32 11.14 28.39
N GLY A 56 20.71 9.96 28.90
CA GLY A 56 20.09 8.68 28.55
C GLY A 56 18.62 8.60 28.95
N MET A 57 18.27 9.05 30.16
CA MET A 57 16.88 9.13 30.61
C MET A 57 16.06 10.10 29.75
N ALA A 58 16.61 11.27 29.43
CA ALA A 58 15.98 12.25 28.56
C ALA A 58 15.81 11.73 27.13
N ALA A 59 16.76 10.98 26.60
CA ALA A 59 16.67 10.37 25.27
C ALA A 59 15.58 9.29 25.23
N LEU A 60 15.51 8.42 26.25
CA LEU A 60 14.49 7.40 26.38
C LEU A 60 13.10 8.03 26.47
N SER A 61 12.89 8.96 27.40
CA SER A 61 11.59 9.63 27.55
C SER A 61 11.21 10.39 26.28
N SER A 62 12.16 11.01 25.60
CA SER A 62 11.92 11.68 24.32
C SER A 62 11.44 10.71 23.26
N SER A 63 12.09 9.55 23.11
CA SER A 63 11.68 8.51 22.15
C SER A 63 10.26 8.01 22.43
N LEU A 64 9.90 7.88 23.71
CA LEU A 64 8.60 7.44 24.15
C LEU A 64 7.51 8.49 23.88
N ILE A 65 7.80 9.77 24.14
CA ILE A 65 6.91 10.89 23.78
C ILE A 65 6.69 10.95 22.27
N TYR A 66 7.74 10.79 21.46
CA TYR A 66 7.60 10.75 20.00
C TYR A 66 6.75 9.57 19.53
N ARG A 67 6.94 8.38 20.10
CA ARG A 67 6.10 7.21 19.79
C ARG A 67 4.62 7.50 20.08
N MET A 68 4.33 8.09 21.24
CA MET A 68 2.96 8.47 21.61
C MET A 68 2.37 9.51 20.66
N LYS A 69 3.16 10.49 20.17
CA LYS A 69 2.69 11.44 19.15
C LYS A 69 2.29 10.72 17.87
N VAL A 70 3.13 9.82 17.37
CA VAL A 70 2.85 9.04 16.16
C VAL A 70 1.61 8.15 16.34
N GLU A 71 1.53 7.42 17.46
CA GLU A 71 0.36 6.61 17.79
C GLU A 71 -0.93 7.44 17.84
N SER A 72 -0.88 8.67 18.36
CA SER A 72 -2.04 9.56 18.41
C SER A 72 -2.51 10.01 17.02
N ILE A 73 -1.59 10.21 16.06
CA ILE A 73 -1.93 10.52 14.66
C ILE A 73 -2.69 9.35 14.03
N PHE A 74 -2.20 8.13 14.21
CA PHE A 74 -2.87 6.93 13.71
C PHE A 74 -4.22 6.69 14.39
N ALA A 75 -4.33 6.94 15.70
CA ALA A 75 -5.59 6.84 16.43
C ALA A 75 -6.62 7.86 15.90
N LEU A 76 -6.20 9.10 15.63
CA LEU A 76 -7.05 10.13 15.02
C LEU A 76 -7.48 9.74 13.60
N GLN A 77 -6.57 9.22 12.78
CA GLN A 77 -6.90 8.73 11.44
C GLN A 77 -7.91 7.58 11.50
N LYS A 78 -7.69 6.61 12.39
CA LYS A 78 -8.61 5.48 12.58
C LYS A 78 -9.97 5.95 13.05
N ALA A 79 -10.03 6.82 14.04
CA ALA A 79 -11.28 7.41 14.52
C ALA A 79 -12.00 8.22 13.41
N ALA A 80 -11.26 8.92 12.55
CA ALA A 80 -11.83 9.63 11.40
C ALA A 80 -12.35 8.66 10.31
N MET A 81 -11.69 7.52 10.10
CA MET A 81 -12.16 6.47 9.18
C MET A 81 -13.39 5.74 9.72
N GLU A 82 -13.45 5.46 11.02
CA GLU A 82 -14.60 4.84 11.68
C GLU A 82 -15.81 5.78 11.76
N LYS A 83 -15.57 7.07 12.03
CA LYS A 83 -16.60 8.11 12.04
C LYS A 83 -16.95 8.66 10.67
N LYS A 84 -16.18 8.32 9.62
CA LYS A 84 -16.62 8.57 8.25
C LYS A 84 -17.93 7.79 8.16
N PRO A 85 -19.09 8.46 8.08
CA PRO A 85 -20.30 7.71 7.83
C PRO A 85 -19.98 6.87 6.61
N LEU A 86 -20.31 5.58 6.66
CA LEU A 86 -20.82 4.93 5.47
C LEU A 86 -21.99 5.83 5.06
N ARG A 87 -21.71 6.96 4.39
CA ARG A 87 -22.61 7.49 3.40
C ARG A 87 -22.73 6.26 2.53
N GLN A 88 -23.82 5.52 2.76
CA GLN A 88 -24.79 5.28 1.73
C GLN A 88 -24.26 6.01 0.51
N ARG A 89 -23.47 5.31 -0.29
CA ARG A 89 -23.42 5.61 -1.70
C ARG A 89 -24.85 5.29 -2.12
N THR A 90 -25.81 6.15 -1.76
CA THR A 90 -26.82 6.49 -2.73
C THR A 90 -25.95 6.97 -3.86
N ASP A 91 -25.88 6.18 -4.91
CA ASP A 91 -25.54 6.69 -6.22
C ASP A 91 -26.43 7.91 -6.37
N VAL A 92 -25.87 9.07 -6.04
CA VAL A 92 -26.48 10.31 -6.45
C VAL A 92 -26.22 10.21 -7.93
N ASP A 93 -27.25 9.82 -8.67
CA ASP A 93 -27.31 10.04 -10.11
C ASP A 93 -27.17 11.54 -10.28
N VAL A 94 -25.93 12.01 -10.30
CA VAL A 94 -25.60 13.33 -10.77
C VAL A 94 -25.88 13.20 -12.25
N GLU A 95 -27.05 13.67 -12.68
CA GLU A 95 -27.33 13.86 -14.10
C GLU A 95 -26.12 14.56 -14.69
N LEU A 96 -25.44 13.87 -15.61
CA LEU A 96 -24.33 14.44 -16.35
C LEU A 96 -24.89 15.70 -17.01
N ILE A 97 -24.43 16.87 -16.56
CA ILE A 97 -24.76 18.12 -17.24
C ILE A 97 -24.09 17.99 -18.60
N ASP A 98 -24.88 17.77 -19.65
CA ASP A 98 -24.41 17.81 -21.04
C ASP A 98 -23.86 19.22 -21.29
N ILE A 99 -22.55 19.36 -21.18
CA ILE A 99 -21.86 20.59 -21.54
C ILE A 99 -22.10 20.75 -23.05
N PRO A 100 -22.78 21.83 -23.50
CA PRO A 100 -23.08 21.98 -24.90
C PRO A 100 -21.77 22.04 -25.68
N TYR A 101 -21.58 21.08 -26.59
CA TYR A 101 -20.40 21.02 -27.45
C TYR A 101 -20.37 22.28 -28.32
N ARG A 102 -19.40 23.15 -28.09
CA ARG A 102 -19.19 24.33 -28.92
C ARG A 102 -18.49 23.88 -30.20
N HIS A 103 -19.21 23.86 -31.32
CA HIS A 103 -18.60 23.70 -32.63
C HIS A 103 -17.78 24.95 -32.96
N GLU A 104 -16.48 24.88 -32.75
CA GLU A 104 -15.54 25.83 -33.33
C GLU A 104 -15.09 25.27 -34.69
N SER A 105 -15.29 26.04 -35.76
CA SER A 105 -14.83 25.66 -37.10
C SER A 105 -13.31 25.63 -37.11
N THR A 106 -12.73 24.43 -37.11
CA THR A 106 -11.26 24.23 -37.09
C THR A 106 -10.58 24.64 -38.42
N TYR A 107 -11.34 24.98 -39.47
CA TYR A 107 -10.83 25.35 -40.80
C TYR A 107 -11.53 26.59 -41.38
N PRO A 108 -10.85 27.38 -42.24
CA PRO A 108 -11.50 28.47 -42.97
C PRO A 108 -12.55 27.91 -43.94
N VAL A 109 -13.80 28.37 -43.81
CA VAL A 109 -14.95 27.88 -44.57
C VAL A 109 -15.33 28.88 -45.67
N SER A 110 -15.67 28.40 -46.87
CA SER A 110 -16.15 29.25 -47.96
C SER A 110 -17.65 29.61 -47.82
N LEU A 111 -18.12 30.65 -48.52
CA LEU A 111 -19.52 31.07 -48.43
C LEU A 111 -20.49 30.02 -49.00
N ASP A 112 -20.07 29.32 -50.05
CA ASP A 112 -20.85 28.23 -50.65
C ASP A 112 -20.96 27.03 -49.71
N ASP A 113 -19.90 26.71 -48.97
CA ASP A 113 -19.92 25.66 -47.94
C ASP A 113 -20.87 26.02 -46.79
N LEU A 114 -20.89 27.30 -46.37
CA LEU A 114 -21.82 27.77 -45.35
C LEU A 114 -23.27 27.65 -45.82
N LEU A 115 -23.56 28.02 -47.07
CA LEU A 115 -24.89 27.88 -47.65
C LEU A 115 -25.31 26.41 -47.76
N GLY A 116 -24.38 25.52 -48.14
CA GLY A 116 -24.61 24.07 -48.16
C GLY A 116 -24.88 23.49 -46.78
N LEU A 117 -24.10 23.88 -45.76
CA LEU A 117 -24.33 23.47 -44.37
C LEU A 117 -25.67 23.98 -43.84
N LEU A 118 -26.03 25.21 -44.15
CA LEU A 118 -27.31 25.81 -43.75
C LEU A 118 -28.49 25.09 -44.40
N GLN A 119 -28.41 24.77 -45.69
CA GLN A 119 -29.41 23.98 -46.39
C GLN A 119 -29.57 22.59 -45.77
N ASN A 120 -28.45 21.93 -45.44
CA ASN A 120 -28.47 20.62 -44.77
C ASN A 120 -29.08 20.72 -43.36
N LEU A 121 -28.75 21.77 -42.59
CA LEU A 121 -29.32 22.02 -41.27
C LEU A 121 -30.84 22.22 -41.34
N ILE A 122 -31.31 23.06 -42.26
CA ILE A 122 -32.75 23.28 -42.48
C ILE A 122 -33.44 21.96 -42.87
N GLY A 123 -32.81 21.15 -43.73
CA GLY A 123 -33.31 19.82 -44.07
C GLY A 123 -33.40 18.89 -42.86
N THR A 124 -32.42 18.91 -41.95
CA THR A 124 -32.43 18.09 -40.72
C THR A 124 -33.43 18.57 -39.68
N ILE A 125 -33.66 19.88 -39.54
CA ILE A 125 -34.65 20.45 -38.62
C ILE A 125 -36.07 20.17 -39.14
N ALA A 126 -36.27 20.24 -40.46
CA ALA A 126 -37.56 19.94 -41.08
C ALA A 126 -37.93 18.45 -40.97
N ASN A 127 -36.96 17.53 -40.81
CA ASN A 127 -37.22 16.10 -40.65
C ASN A 127 -36.33 15.42 -39.57
N PRO A 128 -36.63 15.62 -38.27
CA PRO A 128 -35.77 15.24 -37.15
C PRO A 128 -35.73 13.73 -36.83
N GLN A 129 -36.52 12.90 -37.53
CA GLN A 129 -36.69 11.48 -37.20
C GLN A 129 -35.51 10.58 -37.59
N SER A 130 -34.57 11.04 -38.42
CA SER A 130 -33.52 10.17 -38.98
C SER A 130 -32.31 9.89 -38.06
N ARG A 131 -32.16 10.61 -36.94
CA ARG A 131 -30.96 10.50 -36.06
C ARG A 131 -31.20 9.95 -34.65
N ARG A 132 -32.41 9.53 -34.29
CA ARG A 132 -32.67 8.96 -32.95
C ARG A 132 -32.19 7.51 -32.76
N GLY A 133 -31.66 6.85 -33.79
CA GLY A 133 -31.46 5.40 -33.79
C GLY A 133 -30.04 4.88 -33.57
N ARG A 134 -29.05 5.68 -33.17
CA ARG A 134 -27.68 5.16 -33.00
C ARG A 134 -26.96 5.78 -31.81
N GLN A 135 -27.54 5.59 -30.62
CA GLN A 135 -26.71 5.52 -29.42
C GLN A 135 -25.82 4.29 -29.58
N VAL A 136 -24.51 4.51 -29.60
CA VAL A 136 -23.54 3.42 -29.51
C VAL A 136 -23.65 2.91 -28.08
N GLU A 137 -24.30 1.76 -27.89
CA GLU A 137 -24.24 1.03 -26.61
C GLU A 137 -22.79 0.62 -26.39
N ILE A 138 -22.10 1.39 -25.56
CA ILE A 138 -20.81 0.98 -25.00
C ILE A 138 -21.18 0.02 -23.87
N GLU A 139 -21.03 -1.28 -24.12
CA GLU A 139 -21.21 -2.28 -23.07
C GLU A 139 -20.22 -1.97 -21.92
N PRO A 140 -20.69 -1.88 -20.67
CA PRO A 140 -19.81 -1.74 -19.52
C PRO A 140 -18.86 -2.93 -19.47
N ILE A 141 -17.55 -2.67 -19.38
CA ILE A 141 -16.56 -3.73 -19.15
C ILE A 141 -16.85 -4.31 -17.77
N GLU A 142 -17.43 -5.52 -17.74
CA GLU A 142 -17.63 -6.22 -16.48
C GLU A 142 -16.27 -6.49 -15.82
N PRO A 143 -16.12 -6.20 -14.52
CA PRO A 143 -14.88 -6.48 -13.82
C PRO A 143 -14.61 -8.00 -13.89
N PRO A 144 -13.41 -8.43 -14.30
CA PRO A 144 -13.10 -9.85 -14.42
C PRO A 144 -13.32 -10.57 -13.09
N ASP A 145 -14.00 -11.72 -13.13
CA ASP A 145 -14.19 -12.55 -11.95
C ASP A 145 -12.87 -13.20 -11.53
N PHE A 146 -12.26 -12.67 -10.48
CA PHE A 146 -10.99 -13.16 -9.95
C PHE A 146 -11.04 -14.65 -9.58
N GLN A 147 -12.21 -15.22 -9.27
CA GLN A 147 -12.34 -16.64 -8.92
C GLN A 147 -11.95 -17.55 -10.10
N GLU A 148 -12.32 -17.18 -11.33
CA GLU A 148 -11.96 -17.91 -12.54
C GLU A 148 -10.44 -17.91 -12.79
N TYR A 149 -9.78 -16.79 -12.48
CA TYR A 149 -8.33 -16.66 -12.58
C TYR A 149 -7.58 -17.49 -11.52
N PHE A 150 -8.14 -17.61 -10.31
CA PHE A 150 -7.53 -18.47 -9.28
C PHE A 150 -7.62 -19.96 -9.65
N ILE A 151 -8.77 -20.42 -10.14
CA ILE A 151 -8.97 -21.82 -10.54
C ILE A 151 -8.04 -22.18 -11.70
N SER A 152 -7.93 -21.30 -12.71
CA SER A 152 -7.03 -21.52 -13.84
C SER A 152 -5.57 -21.58 -13.39
N LEU A 153 -5.14 -20.69 -12.49
CA LEU A 153 -3.79 -20.67 -11.94
C LEU A 153 -3.46 -21.94 -11.12
N GLU A 154 -4.36 -22.39 -10.24
CA GLU A 154 -4.17 -23.61 -9.45
C GLU A 154 -4.06 -24.86 -10.35
N SER A 155 -4.87 -24.93 -11.41
CA SER A 155 -4.79 -26.03 -12.40
C SER A 155 -3.47 -26.04 -13.17
N ILE A 156 -2.89 -24.86 -13.42
CA ILE A 156 -1.61 -24.71 -14.12
C ILE A 156 -0.49 -25.12 -13.16
N ILE A 157 -0.52 -24.65 -11.91
CA ILE A 157 0.49 -24.97 -10.90
C ILE A 157 0.53 -26.48 -10.62
N GLY A 158 -0.62 -27.14 -10.46
CA GLY A 158 -0.67 -28.58 -10.19
C GLY A 158 0.05 -29.44 -11.22
N LYS A 159 0.08 -29.03 -12.51
CA LYS A 159 0.84 -29.73 -13.56
C LYS A 159 2.36 -29.67 -13.33
N TYR A 160 2.85 -28.53 -12.86
CA TYR A 160 4.27 -28.32 -12.58
C TYR A 160 4.68 -28.99 -11.27
N GLU A 161 3.80 -29.04 -10.28
CA GLU A 161 4.01 -29.83 -9.05
C GLU A 161 4.25 -31.31 -9.38
N ASP A 162 3.39 -31.90 -10.21
CA ASP A 162 3.54 -33.28 -10.67
C ASP A 162 4.85 -33.52 -11.43
N LEU A 163 5.27 -32.55 -12.26
CA LEU A 163 6.53 -32.60 -12.99
C LEU A 163 7.73 -32.62 -12.03
N ILE A 164 7.72 -31.72 -11.03
CA ILE A 164 8.76 -31.61 -10.01
C ILE A 164 8.85 -32.91 -9.21
N ILE A 165 7.72 -33.44 -8.72
CA ILE A 165 7.67 -34.70 -7.98
C ILE A 165 8.24 -35.85 -8.82
N ARG A 166 7.87 -35.97 -10.10
CA ARG A 166 8.40 -37.03 -11.00
C ARG A 166 9.91 -36.94 -11.19
N LYS A 167 10.46 -35.73 -11.35
CA LYS A 167 11.90 -35.53 -11.51
C LYS A 167 12.66 -35.85 -10.20
N ILE A 168 12.10 -35.49 -9.04
CA ILE A 168 12.75 -35.68 -7.73
C ILE A 168 12.61 -37.11 -7.19
N THR A 169 11.54 -37.83 -7.55
CA THR A 169 11.26 -39.19 -7.05
C THR A 169 12.40 -40.18 -7.34
N LYS A 170 13.17 -39.96 -8.41
CA LYS A 170 14.28 -40.86 -8.80
C LYS A 170 15.46 -40.80 -7.84
N ASP A 171 15.87 -39.60 -7.44
CA ASP A 171 17.08 -39.35 -6.66
C ASP A 171 16.79 -38.96 -5.20
N GLY A 172 15.52 -38.69 -4.86
CA GLY A 172 15.05 -38.25 -3.53
C GLY A 172 15.32 -36.77 -3.25
N PHE A 173 16.13 -36.11 -4.07
CA PHE A 173 16.38 -34.68 -4.07
C PHE A 173 16.66 -34.22 -5.51
N GLY A 174 16.42 -32.94 -5.80
CA GLY A 174 16.73 -32.34 -7.10
C GLY A 174 17.13 -30.88 -6.93
N LEU A 175 18.05 -30.41 -7.77
CA LEU A 175 18.40 -29.00 -7.86
C LEU A 175 17.41 -28.29 -8.79
N LEU A 176 16.95 -27.10 -8.41
CA LEU A 176 15.97 -26.33 -9.15
C LEU A 176 16.50 -25.96 -10.55
N GLN A 177 17.78 -25.58 -10.66
CA GLN A 177 18.41 -25.32 -11.96
C GLN A 177 18.32 -26.54 -12.89
N ASN A 178 18.63 -27.75 -12.40
CA ASN A 178 18.55 -28.97 -13.20
C ASN A 178 17.12 -29.32 -13.65
N ILE A 179 16.11 -28.90 -12.89
CA ILE A 179 14.70 -29.10 -13.24
C ILE A 179 14.29 -28.15 -14.36
N ILE A 180 14.82 -26.93 -14.35
CA ILE A 180 14.46 -25.80 -15.20
C ILE A 180 15.25 -25.76 -16.52
N VAL A 181 16.41 -26.41 -16.62
CA VAL A 181 17.28 -26.38 -17.83
C VAL A 181 16.53 -26.71 -19.14
N ASP A 182 15.50 -27.55 -19.10
CA ASP A 182 14.73 -27.95 -20.28
C ASP A 182 13.47 -27.09 -20.55
N LEU A 183 13.20 -26.07 -19.72
CA LEU A 183 11.95 -25.31 -19.72
C LEU A 183 12.15 -23.88 -20.24
N ASP A 184 11.09 -23.32 -20.81
CA ASP A 184 11.03 -21.92 -21.24
C ASP A 184 10.98 -20.97 -20.02
N GLU A 185 11.27 -19.68 -20.21
CA GLU A 185 11.36 -18.69 -19.12
C GLU A 185 10.07 -18.62 -18.29
N ILE A 186 8.92 -18.69 -18.95
CA ILE A 186 7.62 -18.64 -18.28
C ILE A 186 7.37 -19.93 -17.49
N ASP A 187 7.80 -21.07 -18.03
CA ASP A 187 7.63 -22.38 -17.38
C ASP A 187 8.61 -22.55 -16.22
N SER A 188 9.80 -21.95 -16.30
CA SER A 188 10.75 -21.80 -15.21
C SER A 188 10.14 -21.07 -14.02
N ILE A 189 9.50 -19.91 -14.26
CA ILE A 189 8.82 -19.14 -13.22
C ILE A 189 7.66 -19.94 -12.62
N ARG A 190 6.87 -20.65 -13.45
CA ARG A 190 5.79 -21.52 -12.98
C ARG A 190 6.32 -22.68 -12.12
N CYS A 191 7.44 -23.28 -12.49
CA CYS A 191 8.13 -24.30 -11.68
C CYS A 191 8.63 -23.74 -10.34
N PHE A 192 9.13 -22.51 -10.31
CA PHE A 192 9.51 -21.86 -9.07
C PHE A 192 8.31 -21.66 -8.13
N PHE A 193 7.19 -21.13 -8.64
CA PHE A 193 5.97 -21.01 -7.83
C PHE A 193 5.46 -22.37 -7.35
N ALA A 194 5.40 -23.36 -8.23
CA ALA A 194 4.99 -24.72 -7.85
C ALA A 194 5.88 -25.30 -6.74
N THR A 195 7.18 -25.03 -6.76
CA THR A 195 8.11 -25.44 -5.69
C THR A 195 7.76 -24.81 -4.34
N LEU A 196 7.41 -23.51 -4.33
CA LEU A 196 6.99 -22.81 -3.12
C LEU A 196 5.65 -23.34 -2.57
N PHE A 197 4.70 -23.66 -3.46
CA PHE A 197 3.43 -24.29 -3.07
C PHE A 197 3.66 -25.70 -2.48
N LEU A 198 4.54 -26.50 -3.09
CA LEU A 198 4.92 -27.81 -2.57
C LEU A 198 5.54 -27.75 -1.17
N ALA A 199 6.35 -26.73 -0.91
CA ALA A 199 6.97 -26.49 0.39
C ALA A 199 5.94 -26.00 1.43
N ARG A 200 5.00 -25.14 1.03
CA ARG A 200 3.86 -24.73 1.86
C ARG A 200 3.02 -25.94 2.30
N ASP A 201 2.79 -26.89 1.39
CA ASP A 201 2.01 -28.10 1.65
C ASP A 201 2.81 -29.21 2.37
N HIS A 202 4.05 -28.92 2.80
CA HIS A 202 4.95 -29.85 3.51
C HIS A 202 5.25 -31.16 2.77
N LYS A 203 5.09 -31.20 1.44
CA LYS A 203 5.49 -32.35 0.61
C LYS A 203 6.99 -32.38 0.35
N VAL A 204 7.62 -31.22 0.43
CA VAL A 204 9.00 -30.98 0.02
C VAL A 204 9.67 -29.98 0.96
N ASP A 205 10.95 -30.18 1.23
CA ASP A 205 11.79 -29.26 1.98
C ASP A 205 12.75 -28.53 1.01
N LEU A 206 13.10 -27.29 1.35
CA LEU A 206 13.94 -26.42 0.52
C LEU A 206 15.20 -26.04 1.27
N GLU A 207 16.35 -26.45 0.74
CA GLU A 207 17.66 -26.04 1.23
C GLU A 207 18.34 -25.14 0.19
N GLN A 208 18.84 -23.99 0.61
CA GLN A 208 19.67 -23.17 -0.26
C GLN A 208 21.11 -23.71 -0.25
N VAL A 209 21.63 -24.05 -1.43
CA VAL A 209 23.01 -24.50 -1.62
C VAL A 209 23.67 -23.53 -2.61
N ASP A 210 24.57 -22.70 -2.09
CA ASP A 210 25.20 -21.59 -2.82
C ASP A 210 24.14 -20.66 -3.47
N ASP A 211 24.15 -20.57 -4.80
CA ASP A 211 23.21 -19.78 -5.62
C ASP A 211 22.04 -20.62 -6.19
N ASP A 212 21.88 -21.87 -5.74
CA ASP A 212 20.82 -22.78 -6.20
C ASP A 212 19.92 -23.28 -5.06
N ILE A 213 18.73 -23.74 -5.42
CA ILE A 213 17.71 -24.26 -4.50
C ILE A 213 17.68 -25.77 -4.64
N LYS A 214 18.05 -26.47 -3.57
CA LYS A 214 17.93 -27.91 -3.46
C LYS A 214 16.57 -28.26 -2.88
N ILE A 215 15.84 -29.08 -3.64
CA ILE A 215 14.49 -29.51 -3.35
C ILE A 215 14.56 -30.96 -2.84
N ILE A 216 14.13 -31.20 -1.61
CA ILE A 216 14.24 -32.51 -0.94
C ILE A 216 12.84 -33.07 -0.72
N LEU A 217 12.58 -34.29 -1.18
CA LEU A 217 11.29 -34.92 -0.93
C LEU A 217 11.20 -35.35 0.53
N ILE A 218 10.21 -34.84 1.25
CA ILE A 218 9.95 -35.29 2.62
C ILE A 218 9.30 -36.67 2.52
N LYS A 219 10.08 -37.74 2.69
CA LYS A 219 9.50 -39.06 2.95
C LYS A 219 8.84 -38.99 4.31
N GLU A 220 7.51 -39.05 4.35
CA GLU A 220 6.78 -39.34 5.57
C GLU A 220 7.44 -40.57 6.21
N LYS A 221 8.10 -40.34 7.36
CA LYS A 221 8.39 -41.42 8.30
C LYS A 221 7.03 -41.90 8.79
N LEU A 222 6.49 -42.93 8.12
CA LEU A 222 5.51 -43.84 8.71
C LEU A 222 6.17 -44.49 9.93
N THR A 223 6.07 -43.82 11.08
CA THR A 223 6.29 -44.43 12.38
C THR A 223 5.05 -45.24 12.72
N ASN A 224 5.13 -46.55 12.54
CA ASN A 224 4.35 -47.52 13.32
C ASN A 224 4.82 -47.51 14.78
#